data_AF-A0A9W8PUZ5-F1
#
_entry.id   AF-A0A9W8PUZ5-F1
#
_cell.length_a   1.000
_cell.length_b   1.000
_cell.length_c   1.000
_cell.angle_alpha   90.00
_cell.angle_beta   90.00
_cell.angle_gamma   90.00
#
_symmetry.space_group_name_H-M   'P 1'
#
loop_
_entity.id
_entity.type
_entity.pdbx_description
1 polymer ?
#
loop_
_entity_poly.entity_id
_entity_poly.type
_entity_poly.pdbx_seq_one_letter_code
_entity_poly.pdbx_strand_id
1 'polypeptide(L)'
;MSESDDVKPILDHIVVLVSYKTLQELPKRLENDLIVIDGGAHADGRTVNKLIEFPDGVYIELIAFQDDLDPEKRRSHRWGNLEENTVIDWAYTLPHEKNFDVIQERVKKTNLEVVYHNPVPGGRLRPDGVELKWSVASAYAAAGRALYPGKAPFWCLDRTLRRLRVPYKEEDGSQPDYTKHPSGVIGVSSVSIAVPQREQETLTKVYNGIHDFTAKDGTWPFIVYSGSKAGKHRVELKKGQDDGRKLHLTLLGKHGSPSSIEILPGLAFSVDSGH
;
A
#
# COMPACT_ATOMS: atom_id res chain seq x y z
N MET A 1 22.85 2.02 -21.23
CA MET A 1 22.09 2.47 -20.04
C MET A 1 22.18 1.34 -19.04
N SER A 2 22.68 1.60 -17.83
CA SER A 2 22.91 0.52 -16.87
C SER A 2 21.55 0.03 -16.34
N GLU A 3 21.42 -1.26 -16.01
CA GLU A 3 20.18 -1.83 -15.44
C GLU A 3 19.72 -1.12 -14.15
N SER A 4 20.59 -0.36 -13.48
CA SER A 4 20.26 0.42 -12.27
C SER A 4 19.47 1.71 -12.54
N ASP A 5 19.51 2.27 -13.75
CA ASP A 5 18.92 3.58 -14.05
C ASP A 5 17.37 3.51 -14.24
N ASP A 6 16.78 2.31 -14.28
CA ASP A 6 15.33 2.11 -14.53
C ASP A 6 14.56 1.51 -13.33
N VAL A 7 15.18 1.44 -12.14
CA VAL A 7 14.50 0.97 -10.92
C VAL A 7 13.50 2.04 -10.46
N LYS A 8 12.22 1.83 -10.79
CA LYS A 8 11.10 2.69 -10.42
C LYS A 8 10.16 2.00 -9.43
N PRO A 9 9.67 2.72 -8.40
CA PRO A 9 8.71 2.17 -7.46
C PRO A 9 7.38 1.84 -8.14
N ILE A 10 6.88 0.64 -7.90
CA ILE A 10 5.55 0.19 -8.33
C ILE A 10 4.63 0.24 -7.12
N LEU A 11 3.49 0.96 -7.18
CA LEU A 11 2.50 0.94 -6.11
C LEU A 11 1.98 -0.49 -5.91
N ASP A 12 2.12 -1.03 -4.70
CA ASP A 12 1.73 -2.40 -4.38
C ASP A 12 0.32 -2.45 -3.79
N HIS A 13 0.13 -1.83 -2.63
CA HIS A 13 -1.16 -1.79 -1.95
C HIS A 13 -1.26 -0.69 -0.90
N ILE A 14 -2.49 -0.45 -0.46
CA ILE A 14 -2.85 0.46 0.64
C ILE A 14 -3.40 -0.40 1.78
N VAL A 15 -2.99 -0.11 3.02
CA VAL A 15 -3.38 -0.88 4.19
C VAL A 15 -4.43 -0.12 5.01
N VAL A 16 -5.61 -0.72 5.17
CA VAL A 16 -6.68 -0.25 6.05
C VAL A 16 -6.79 -1.20 7.23
N LEU A 17 -6.46 -0.70 8.42
CA LEU A 17 -6.62 -1.48 9.64
C LEU A 17 -8.07 -1.42 10.08
N VAL A 18 -8.66 -2.56 10.40
CA VAL A 18 -10.02 -2.67 10.94
C VAL A 18 -10.06 -3.67 12.09
N SER A 19 -11.14 -3.66 12.88
CA SER A 19 -11.39 -4.73 13.84
C SER A 19 -11.66 -6.07 13.12
N TYR A 20 -11.43 -7.20 13.80
CA TYR A 20 -11.74 -8.51 13.23
C TYR A 20 -13.22 -8.63 12.82
N LYS A 21 -14.12 -8.15 13.69
CA LYS A 21 -15.56 -8.12 13.41
C LYS A 21 -15.88 -7.28 12.17
N THR A 22 -15.33 -6.06 12.09
CA THR A 22 -15.52 -5.17 10.95
C THR A 22 -15.05 -5.85 9.66
N LEU A 23 -13.91 -6.56 9.69
CA LEU A 23 -13.38 -7.27 8.53
C LEU A 23 -14.37 -8.28 7.96
N GLN A 24 -15.13 -8.98 8.82
CA GLN A 24 -16.14 -9.95 8.38
C GLN A 24 -17.37 -9.29 7.76
N GLU A 25 -17.72 -8.07 8.18
CA GLU A 25 -18.89 -7.33 7.69
C GLU A 25 -18.64 -6.60 6.36
N LEU A 26 -17.37 -6.31 6.04
CA LEU A 26 -16.98 -5.50 4.88
C LEU A 26 -17.46 -6.03 3.52
N PRO A 27 -17.42 -7.35 3.22
CA PRO A 27 -17.93 -7.87 1.95
C PRO A 27 -19.39 -7.51 1.70
N LYS A 28 -20.24 -7.62 2.74
CA LYS A 28 -21.66 -7.28 2.63
C LYS A 28 -21.87 -5.77 2.56
N ARG A 29 -21.13 -5.01 3.36
CA ARG A 29 -21.24 -3.55 3.40
C ARG A 29 -20.88 -2.91 2.06
N LEU A 30 -19.85 -3.41 1.40
CA LEU A 30 -19.30 -2.82 0.18
C LEU A 30 -19.86 -3.41 -1.11
N GLU A 31 -20.74 -4.42 -1.05
CA GLU A 31 -21.17 -5.21 -2.22
C GLU A 31 -21.74 -4.38 -3.39
N ASN A 32 -22.28 -3.19 -3.12
CA ASN A 32 -22.84 -2.28 -4.13
C ASN A 32 -21.82 -1.32 -4.74
N ASP A 33 -20.60 -1.27 -4.19
CA ASP A 33 -19.55 -0.33 -4.59
C ASP A 33 -18.25 -1.06 -4.99
N LEU A 34 -17.80 -2.01 -4.17
CA LEU A 34 -16.52 -2.71 -4.30
C LEU A 34 -16.68 -4.20 -3.99
N ILE A 35 -15.95 -5.01 -4.73
CA ILE A 35 -15.91 -6.46 -4.50
C ILE A 35 -14.77 -6.73 -3.52
N VAL A 36 -15.10 -7.39 -2.40
CA VAL A 36 -14.14 -7.79 -1.38
C VAL A 36 -13.98 -9.31 -1.44
N ILE A 37 -12.74 -9.79 -1.56
CA ILE A 37 -12.41 -11.21 -1.56
C ILE A 37 -11.61 -11.60 -0.33
N ASP A 38 -11.65 -12.89 0.02
CA ASP A 38 -10.81 -13.43 1.09
C ASP A 38 -9.33 -13.41 0.67
N GLY A 39 -8.47 -12.91 1.57
CA GLY A 39 -7.03 -12.97 1.41
C GLY A 39 -6.45 -14.19 2.11
N GLY A 40 -6.38 -14.13 3.44
CA GLY A 40 -5.92 -15.24 4.29
C GLY A 40 -5.24 -14.80 5.59
N ALA A 41 -4.79 -15.77 6.37
CA ALA A 41 -4.03 -15.52 7.60
C ALA A 41 -2.54 -15.35 7.27
N HIS A 42 -1.91 -14.31 7.85
CA HIS A 42 -0.47 -14.11 7.73
C HIS A 42 0.30 -15.22 8.46
N ALA A 43 1.48 -15.54 7.92
CA ALA A 43 2.28 -16.69 8.37
C ALA A 43 2.74 -16.60 9.84
N ASP A 44 2.77 -15.40 10.42
CA ASP A 44 3.07 -15.20 11.85
C ASP A 44 1.87 -15.45 12.77
N GLY A 45 0.69 -15.73 12.20
CA GLY A 45 -0.55 -16.02 12.89
C GLY A 45 -1.20 -14.83 13.58
N ARG A 46 -0.72 -13.60 13.38
CA ARG A 46 -1.20 -12.42 14.13
C ARG A 46 -2.36 -11.71 13.46
N THR A 47 -2.37 -11.67 12.14
CA THR A 47 -3.33 -10.89 11.37
C THR A 47 -3.95 -11.72 10.25
N VAL A 48 -5.15 -11.34 9.84
CA VAL A 48 -5.89 -11.88 8.70
C VAL A 48 -6.33 -10.72 7.82
N ASN A 49 -6.44 -10.95 6.51
CA ASN A 49 -6.88 -9.92 5.58
C ASN A 49 -8.01 -10.37 4.64
N LYS A 50 -8.70 -9.36 4.12
CA LYS A 50 -9.49 -9.40 2.90
C LYS A 50 -8.94 -8.37 1.92
N LEU A 51 -9.21 -8.54 0.64
CA LEU A 51 -8.60 -7.76 -0.42
C LEU A 51 -9.68 -7.12 -1.29
N ILE A 52 -9.42 -5.90 -1.73
CA ILE A 52 -10.12 -5.26 -2.85
C ILE A 52 -9.07 -5.09 -3.94
N GLU A 53 -9.14 -5.92 -4.98
CA GLU A 53 -8.15 -5.95 -6.06
C GLU A 53 -8.61 -5.15 -7.26
N PHE A 54 -7.71 -4.35 -7.83
CA PHE A 54 -8.01 -3.55 -9.00
C PHE A 54 -7.36 -4.08 -10.28
N PRO A 55 -7.94 -3.80 -11.45
CA PRO A 55 -7.36 -4.15 -12.75
C PRO A 55 -5.96 -3.58 -13.01
N ASP A 56 -5.59 -2.48 -12.35
CA ASP A 56 -4.27 -1.88 -12.48
C ASP A 56 -3.16 -2.66 -11.75
N GLY A 57 -3.53 -3.69 -10.96
CA GLY A 57 -2.64 -4.55 -10.21
C GLY A 57 -2.31 -4.05 -8.79
N VAL A 58 -2.89 -2.92 -8.38
CA VAL A 58 -2.89 -2.43 -7.00
C VAL A 58 -4.06 -3.07 -6.25
N TYR A 59 -3.96 -3.21 -4.93
CA TYR A 59 -5.08 -3.64 -4.09
C TYR A 59 -5.17 -2.83 -2.79
N ILE A 60 -6.33 -2.86 -2.15
CA ILE A 60 -6.49 -2.42 -0.76
C ILE A 60 -6.47 -3.67 0.13
N GLU A 61 -5.54 -3.70 1.08
CA GLU A 61 -5.50 -4.69 2.13
C GLU A 61 -6.38 -4.22 3.29
N LEU A 62 -7.52 -4.87 3.47
CA LEU A 62 -8.34 -4.75 4.67
C LEU A 62 -7.76 -5.73 5.69
N ILE A 63 -7.03 -5.25 6.68
CA ILE A 63 -6.32 -6.10 7.65
C ILE A 63 -6.92 -5.97 9.03
N ALA A 64 -7.01 -7.09 9.75
CA ALA A 64 -7.35 -7.13 11.16
C ALA A 64 -6.37 -8.02 11.93
N PHE A 65 -6.19 -7.74 13.22
CA PHE A 65 -5.61 -8.71 14.15
C PHE A 65 -6.61 -9.84 14.40
N GLN A 66 -6.12 -11.05 14.66
CA GLN A 66 -7.00 -12.17 15.05
C GLN A 66 -7.78 -11.79 16.31
N ASP A 67 -9.04 -12.23 16.39
CA ASP A 67 -9.96 -11.88 17.48
C ASP A 67 -9.45 -12.34 18.85
N ASP A 68 -8.79 -13.50 18.87
CA ASP A 68 -8.20 -14.14 20.05
C ASP A 68 -6.71 -13.84 20.24
N LEU A 69 -6.15 -12.88 19.49
CA LEU A 69 -4.73 -12.54 19.62
C LEU A 69 -4.44 -11.92 20.98
N ASP A 70 -3.42 -12.47 21.64
CA ASP A 70 -2.88 -11.89 22.88
C ASP A 70 -2.58 -10.38 22.72
N PRO A 71 -3.06 -9.52 23.64
CA PRO A 71 -2.89 -8.08 23.53
C PRO A 71 -1.43 -7.61 23.50
N GLU A 72 -0.50 -8.30 24.18
CA GLU A 72 0.92 -7.96 24.11
C GLU A 72 1.51 -8.34 22.75
N LYS A 73 1.13 -9.49 22.18
CA LYS A 73 1.50 -9.86 20.80
C LYS A 73 0.98 -8.87 19.78
N ARG A 74 -0.24 -8.33 19.97
CA ARG A 74 -0.77 -7.22 19.17
C ARG A 74 0.11 -5.99 19.34
N ARG A 75 0.34 -5.51 20.58
CA ARG A 75 1.16 -4.31 20.86
C ARG A 75 2.58 -4.40 20.31
N SER A 76 3.15 -5.59 20.25
CA SER A 76 4.49 -5.83 19.69
C SER A 76 4.54 -5.76 18.16
N HIS A 77 3.39 -5.77 17.47
CA HIS A 77 3.31 -5.65 16.02
C HIS A 77 3.47 -4.18 15.58
N ARG A 78 4.07 -3.93 14.41
CA ARG A 78 4.31 -2.56 13.90
C ARG A 78 3.04 -1.70 13.76
N TRP A 79 1.91 -2.36 13.53
CA TRP A 79 0.59 -1.73 13.42
C TRP A 79 -0.28 -1.91 14.67
N GLY A 80 0.26 -2.52 15.74
CA GLY A 80 -0.49 -2.96 16.92
C GLY A 80 -1.21 -1.88 17.71
N ASN A 81 -0.62 -0.69 17.74
CA ASN A 81 -1.09 0.48 18.47
C ASN A 81 -1.72 1.54 17.56
N LEU A 82 -1.93 1.22 16.28
CA LEU A 82 -2.56 2.15 15.35
C LEU A 82 -4.08 2.12 15.51
N GLU A 83 -4.69 3.23 15.15
CA GLU A 83 -6.13 3.40 15.19
C GLU A 83 -6.81 2.51 14.14
N GLU A 84 -7.78 1.70 14.57
CA GLU A 84 -8.61 0.92 13.66
C GLU A 84 -9.56 1.82 12.87
N ASN A 85 -10.07 1.31 11.74
CA ASN A 85 -10.90 2.00 10.78
C ASN A 85 -10.22 3.20 10.10
N THR A 86 -8.90 3.13 9.97
CA THR A 86 -8.08 4.15 9.29
C THR A 86 -7.17 3.53 8.26
N VAL A 87 -6.72 4.35 7.31
CA VAL A 87 -5.60 3.99 6.44
C VAL A 87 -4.31 4.17 7.22
N ILE A 88 -3.62 3.06 7.47
CA ILE A 88 -2.49 3.03 8.41
C ILE A 88 -1.12 3.01 7.72
N ASP A 89 -1.06 2.52 6.48
CA ASP A 89 0.19 2.34 5.77
C ASP A 89 -0.04 2.11 4.27
N TRP A 90 1.04 2.06 3.51
CA TRP A 90 1.00 1.69 2.09
C TRP A 90 2.37 1.17 1.65
N ALA A 91 2.37 0.40 0.57
CA ALA A 91 3.57 -0.28 0.11
C ALA A 91 3.91 0.00 -1.35
N TYR A 92 5.22 0.03 -1.61
CA TYR A 92 5.79 -0.14 -2.94
C TYR A 92 6.29 -1.57 -3.14
N THR A 93 6.51 -1.94 -4.40
CA THR A 93 7.20 -3.15 -4.82
C THR A 93 8.15 -2.85 -5.98
N LEU A 94 8.93 -3.86 -6.38
CA LEU A 94 9.82 -3.86 -7.53
C LEU A 94 9.63 -5.16 -8.31
N PRO A 95 9.93 -5.18 -9.63
CA PRO A 95 9.89 -6.42 -10.40
C PRO A 95 10.77 -7.54 -9.82
N HIS A 96 11.90 -7.16 -9.18
CA HIS A 96 12.85 -8.09 -8.58
C HIS A 96 13.36 -7.57 -7.23
N GLU A 97 13.30 -8.42 -6.19
CA GLU A 97 13.81 -8.11 -4.84
C GLU A 97 15.28 -7.65 -4.85
N LYS A 98 16.10 -8.22 -5.73
CA LYS A 98 17.53 -7.88 -5.86
C LYS A 98 17.80 -6.40 -6.16
N ASN A 99 16.82 -5.66 -6.70
CA ASN A 99 16.97 -4.25 -7.04
C ASN A 99 16.66 -3.32 -5.86
N PHE A 100 16.29 -3.86 -4.70
CA PHE A 100 15.95 -3.06 -3.53
C PHE A 100 17.17 -2.36 -2.91
N ASP A 101 18.36 -2.92 -3.09
CA ASP A 101 19.63 -2.29 -2.70
C ASP A 101 19.81 -0.90 -3.33
N VAL A 102 19.43 -0.74 -4.60
CA VAL A 102 19.43 0.55 -5.31
C VAL A 102 18.57 1.59 -4.58
N ILE A 103 17.39 1.20 -4.10
CA ILE A 103 16.51 2.08 -3.32
C ILE A 103 17.17 2.44 -1.98
N GLN A 104 17.72 1.45 -1.26
CA GLN A 104 18.40 1.68 0.01
C GLN A 104 19.56 2.67 -0.16
N GLU A 105 20.37 2.51 -1.21
CA GLU A 105 21.48 3.40 -1.52
C GLU A 105 21.00 4.82 -1.87
N ARG A 106 20.00 4.97 -2.73
CA ARG A 106 19.48 6.27 -3.13
C ARG A 106 18.93 7.05 -1.94
N VAL A 107 18.12 6.40 -1.09
CA VAL A 107 17.58 7.03 0.13
C VAL A 107 18.68 7.45 1.11
N LYS A 108 19.73 6.62 1.24
CA LYS A 108 20.90 6.93 2.08
C LYS A 108 21.74 8.08 1.51
N LYS A 109 21.78 8.25 0.18
CA LYS A 109 22.49 9.35 -0.48
C LYS A 109 21.74 10.67 -0.34
N THR A 110 20.40 10.65 -0.39
CA THR A 110 19.58 11.88 -0.35
C THR A 110 19.26 12.36 1.06
N ASN A 111 19.31 11.48 2.07
CA ASN A 111 19.02 11.84 3.46
C ASN A 111 19.83 11.00 4.46
N LEU A 112 20.11 11.59 5.63
CA LEU A 112 20.91 10.96 6.69
C LEU A 112 20.08 10.48 7.89
N GLU A 113 18.80 10.85 7.96
CA GLU A 113 17.95 10.63 9.15
C GLU A 113 17.07 9.38 9.02
N VAL A 114 16.78 8.94 7.79
CA VAL A 114 15.93 7.78 7.51
C VAL A 114 16.66 6.79 6.62
N VAL A 115 16.54 5.50 6.93
CA VAL A 115 17.13 4.41 6.15
C VAL A 115 16.12 3.28 5.97
N TYR A 116 16.33 2.43 4.99
CA TYR A 116 15.62 1.15 4.86
C TYR A 116 16.55 0.02 5.27
N HIS A 117 16.08 -0.83 6.18
CA HIS A 117 16.79 -2.05 6.55
C HIS A 117 16.58 -3.15 5.52
N ASN A 118 17.37 -4.23 5.63
CA ASN A 118 17.24 -5.39 4.76
C ASN A 118 15.83 -6.00 4.85
N PRO A 119 15.26 -6.46 3.72
CA PRO A 119 13.96 -7.09 3.72
C PRO A 119 13.92 -8.34 4.62
N VAL A 120 12.88 -8.44 5.45
CA VAL A 120 12.61 -9.63 6.28
C VAL A 120 11.57 -10.53 5.61
N PRO A 121 11.68 -11.87 5.70
CA PRO A 121 10.69 -12.76 5.11
C PRO A 121 9.28 -12.55 5.68
N GLY A 122 8.28 -12.61 4.80
CA GLY A 122 6.85 -12.58 5.14
C GLY A 122 6.07 -13.54 4.25
N GLY A 123 4.79 -13.73 4.57
CA GLY A 123 3.94 -14.64 3.82
C GLY A 123 2.51 -14.72 4.36
N ARG A 124 1.63 -15.36 3.59
CA ARG A 124 0.30 -15.81 4.04
C ARG A 124 -0.05 -17.16 3.42
N LEU A 125 -0.95 -17.87 4.08
CA LEU A 125 -1.62 -19.03 3.52
C LEU A 125 -2.93 -18.61 2.89
N ARG A 126 -3.13 -18.97 1.62
CA ARG A 126 -4.42 -18.85 0.95
C ARG A 126 -5.42 -19.89 1.49
N PRO A 127 -6.74 -19.67 1.29
CA PRO A 127 -7.76 -20.65 1.68
C PRO A 127 -7.57 -22.05 1.07
N ASP A 128 -6.92 -22.15 -0.10
CA ASP A 128 -6.60 -23.41 -0.79
C ASP A 128 -5.28 -24.06 -0.31
N GLY A 129 -4.62 -23.49 0.70
CA GLY A 129 -3.38 -24.00 1.28
C GLY A 129 -2.10 -23.60 0.55
N VAL A 130 -2.18 -22.82 -0.54
CA VAL A 130 -0.99 -22.31 -1.22
C VAL A 130 -0.28 -21.28 -0.35
N GLU A 131 1.01 -21.53 -0.08
CA GLU A 131 1.88 -20.62 0.67
C GLU A 131 2.43 -19.51 -0.25
N LEU A 132 2.09 -18.27 0.07
CA LEU A 132 2.58 -17.08 -0.60
C LEU A 132 3.75 -16.50 0.19
N LYS A 133 4.84 -16.13 -0.49
CA LYS A 133 6.07 -15.61 0.14
C LYS A 133 6.45 -14.27 -0.46
N TRP A 134 6.89 -13.37 0.41
CA TRP A 134 7.48 -12.09 0.04
C TRP A 134 8.56 -11.72 1.05
N SER A 135 9.17 -10.56 0.86
CA SER A 135 9.96 -9.90 1.88
C SER A 135 9.47 -8.48 2.11
N VAL A 136 9.62 -8.01 3.35
CA VAL A 136 9.16 -6.70 3.80
C VAL A 136 10.35 -5.87 4.24
N ALA A 137 10.52 -4.67 3.67
CA ALA A 137 11.45 -3.67 4.20
C ALA A 137 10.70 -2.43 4.68
N SER A 138 10.97 -2.00 5.91
CA SER A 138 10.36 -0.81 6.50
C SER A 138 11.40 0.30 6.66
N ALA A 139 10.92 1.54 6.68
CA ALA A 139 11.74 2.69 6.99
C ALA A 139 12.04 2.76 8.49
N TYR A 140 13.28 3.13 8.82
CA TYR A 140 13.77 3.35 10.19
C TYR A 140 14.41 4.72 10.25
N ALA A 141 14.32 5.38 11.40
CA ALA A 141 15.26 6.44 11.72
C ALA A 141 16.69 5.86 11.76
N ALA A 142 17.68 6.61 11.31
CA ALA A 142 19.08 6.20 11.32
C ALA A 142 19.59 5.84 12.73
N ALA A 143 18.95 6.38 13.78
CA ALA A 143 19.16 5.99 15.18
C ALA A 143 18.56 4.62 15.56
N GLY A 144 18.06 3.82 14.60
CA GLY A 144 17.59 2.44 14.78
C GLY A 144 16.13 2.28 15.18
N ARG A 145 15.37 3.37 15.38
CA ARG A 145 13.94 3.30 15.72
C ARG A 145 13.09 3.16 14.46
N ALA A 146 12.11 2.25 14.48
CA ALA A 146 11.15 2.13 13.37
C ALA A 146 10.44 3.46 13.14
N LEU A 147 10.31 3.85 11.88
CA LEU A 147 9.54 5.04 11.53
C LEU A 147 8.05 4.74 11.77
N TYR A 148 7.30 5.73 12.25
CA TYR A 148 5.86 5.57 12.43
C TYR A 148 5.21 5.22 11.07
N PRO A 149 4.35 4.19 10.98
CA PRO A 149 3.69 3.78 9.74
C PRO A 149 2.95 4.91 9.01
N GLY A 150 2.87 4.83 7.68
CA GLY A 150 2.21 5.86 6.86
C GLY A 150 3.04 7.13 6.60
N LYS A 151 4.26 7.26 7.13
CA LYS A 151 5.18 8.39 6.83
C LYS A 151 5.93 8.20 5.52
N ALA A 152 6.51 7.02 5.37
CA ALA A 152 7.22 6.55 4.19
C ALA A 152 6.70 5.14 3.88
N PRO A 153 6.63 4.75 2.59
CA PRO A 153 6.13 3.44 2.23
C PRO A 153 7.01 2.35 2.82
N PHE A 154 6.42 1.22 3.18
CA PHE A 154 7.19 -0.01 3.28
C PHE A 154 7.32 -0.65 1.89
N TRP A 155 8.16 -1.66 1.76
CA TRP A 155 8.36 -2.40 0.52
C TRP A 155 7.87 -3.82 0.71
N CYS A 156 7.03 -4.30 -0.20
CA CYS A 156 6.55 -5.67 -0.25
C CYS A 156 7.08 -6.33 -1.53
N LEU A 157 8.14 -7.11 -1.41
CA LEU A 157 8.90 -7.64 -2.55
C LEU A 157 8.53 -9.12 -2.76
N ASP A 158 7.89 -9.40 -3.89
CA ASP A 158 7.38 -10.73 -4.22
C ASP A 158 8.51 -11.78 -4.32
N ARG A 159 8.36 -12.90 -3.61
CA ARG A 159 9.21 -14.11 -3.76
C ARG A 159 8.46 -15.26 -4.42
N THR A 160 7.15 -15.33 -4.21
CA THR A 160 6.22 -16.07 -5.07
C THR A 160 5.75 -15.19 -6.22
N LEU A 161 5.35 -15.81 -7.34
CA LEU A 161 4.82 -15.07 -8.49
C LEU A 161 3.65 -14.18 -8.07
N ARG A 162 3.71 -12.87 -8.36
CA ARG A 162 2.70 -11.90 -7.93
C ARG A 162 1.27 -12.35 -8.24
N ARG A 163 1.03 -12.89 -9.43
CA ARG A 163 -0.31 -13.36 -9.84
C ARG A 163 -0.94 -14.39 -8.89
N LEU A 164 -0.13 -15.08 -8.08
CA LEU A 164 -0.62 -15.99 -7.05
C LEU A 164 -1.03 -15.26 -5.77
N ARG A 165 -0.35 -14.14 -5.46
CA ARG A 165 -0.63 -13.27 -4.31
C ARG A 165 -1.75 -12.28 -4.59
N VAL A 166 -1.75 -11.70 -5.78
CA VAL A 166 -2.67 -10.68 -6.30
C VAL A 166 -3.06 -11.09 -7.72
N PRO A 167 -4.05 -11.97 -7.89
CA PRO A 167 -4.53 -12.38 -9.20
C PRO A 167 -5.34 -11.24 -9.86
N TYR A 168 -4.68 -10.23 -10.43
CA TYR A 168 -5.35 -9.11 -11.13
C TYR A 168 -5.56 -9.37 -12.63
N LYS A 169 -5.01 -10.46 -13.16
CA LYS A 169 -5.05 -10.85 -14.57
C LYS A 169 -5.01 -12.38 -14.69
N GLU A 170 -5.94 -12.92 -15.46
CA GLU A 170 -6.03 -14.35 -15.75
C GLU A 170 -4.91 -14.80 -16.71
N GLU A 171 -4.72 -16.12 -16.86
CA GLU A 171 -3.70 -16.67 -17.75
C GLU A 171 -3.93 -16.32 -19.23
N ASP A 172 -5.20 -16.22 -19.66
CA ASP A 172 -5.60 -15.79 -21.00
C ASP A 172 -5.48 -14.26 -21.19
N GLY A 173 -5.11 -13.55 -20.12
CA GLY A 173 -4.92 -12.12 -20.07
C GLY A 173 -6.19 -11.29 -19.83
N SER A 174 -7.32 -11.94 -19.59
CA SER A 174 -8.56 -11.27 -19.19
C SER A 174 -8.48 -10.76 -17.74
N GLN A 175 -9.38 -9.83 -17.41
CA GLN A 175 -9.53 -9.30 -16.04
C GLN A 175 -10.49 -10.20 -15.25
N PRO A 176 -10.08 -10.69 -14.06
CA PRO A 176 -10.94 -11.48 -13.19
C PRO A 176 -12.17 -10.71 -12.77
N ASP A 177 -13.29 -11.39 -12.56
CA ASP A 177 -14.57 -10.73 -12.26
C ASP A 177 -14.55 -9.96 -10.94
N TYR A 178 -13.78 -10.40 -9.94
CA TYR A 178 -13.65 -9.68 -8.66
C TYR A 178 -12.87 -8.35 -8.76
N THR A 179 -12.23 -8.07 -9.89
CA THR A 179 -11.62 -6.76 -10.18
C THR A 179 -12.58 -5.79 -10.88
N LYS A 180 -13.79 -6.24 -11.24
CA LYS A 180 -14.81 -5.44 -11.94
C LYS A 180 -15.81 -4.88 -10.94
N HIS A 181 -15.43 -3.84 -10.23
CA HIS A 181 -16.26 -3.27 -9.16
C HIS A 181 -17.53 -2.58 -9.67
N PRO A 182 -18.68 -2.71 -8.96
CA PRO A 182 -19.93 -2.03 -9.30
C PRO A 182 -19.81 -0.49 -9.41
N SER A 183 -18.96 0.13 -8.59
CA SER A 183 -18.65 1.56 -8.65
C SER A 183 -17.93 2.00 -9.94
N GLY A 184 -17.42 1.07 -10.74
CA GLY A 184 -16.62 1.36 -11.93
C GLY A 184 -15.19 1.83 -11.63
N VAL A 185 -14.74 1.75 -10.38
CA VAL A 185 -13.33 1.95 -10.02
C VAL A 185 -12.47 0.86 -10.65
N ILE A 186 -11.31 1.27 -11.19
CA ILE A 186 -10.38 0.42 -11.92
C ILE A 186 -8.94 0.47 -11.40
N GLY A 187 -8.67 1.24 -10.35
CA GLY A 187 -7.31 1.41 -9.86
C GLY A 187 -7.12 2.53 -8.88
N VAL A 188 -5.86 2.91 -8.69
CA VAL A 188 -5.43 3.99 -7.81
C VAL A 188 -4.85 5.14 -8.62
N SER A 189 -5.43 6.33 -8.46
CA SER A 189 -4.98 7.56 -9.12
C SER A 189 -3.87 8.26 -8.33
N SER A 190 -4.02 8.39 -7.01
CA SER A 190 -2.99 9.01 -6.16
C SER A 190 -3.04 8.61 -4.70
N VAL A 191 -1.90 8.75 -4.04
CA VAL A 191 -1.74 8.60 -2.58
C VAL A 191 -1.28 9.93 -2.02
N SER A 192 -2.02 10.50 -1.07
CA SER A 192 -1.64 11.74 -0.38
C SER A 192 -1.22 11.44 1.05
N ILE A 193 -0.08 11.97 1.47
CA ILE A 193 0.42 11.89 2.85
C ILE A 193 0.50 13.29 3.42
N ALA A 194 -0.29 13.59 4.44
CA ALA A 194 -0.15 14.81 5.23
C ALA A 194 0.69 14.52 6.48
N VAL A 195 1.78 15.29 6.65
CA VAL A 195 2.69 15.17 7.81
C VAL A 195 2.97 16.53 8.46
N PRO A 196 3.34 16.56 9.75
CA PRO A 196 3.74 17.79 10.43
C PRO A 196 4.87 18.52 9.70
N GLN A 197 4.88 19.85 9.76
CA GLN A 197 5.86 20.68 9.05
C GLN A 197 7.32 20.29 9.35
N ARG A 198 7.61 19.90 10.61
CA ARG A 198 8.94 19.46 11.05
C ARG A 198 9.47 18.20 10.35
N GLU A 199 8.59 17.41 9.73
CA GLU A 199 8.97 16.17 9.04
C GLU A 199 9.06 16.34 7.51
N GLN A 200 8.63 17.49 6.98
CA GLN A 200 8.50 17.73 5.54
C GLN A 200 9.83 17.61 4.79
N GLU A 201 10.88 18.26 5.31
CA GLU A 201 12.18 18.29 4.64
C GLU A 201 12.80 16.89 4.58
N THR A 202 12.85 16.20 5.71
CA THR A 202 13.38 14.84 5.82
C THR A 202 12.62 13.89 4.90
N LEU A 203 11.29 13.90 4.93
CA LEU A 203 10.49 13.00 4.10
C LEU A 203 10.60 13.35 2.61
N THR A 204 10.67 14.63 2.24
CA THR A 204 10.94 15.04 0.85
C THR A 204 12.24 14.42 0.33
N LYS A 205 13.32 14.45 1.13
CA LYS A 205 14.59 13.83 0.77
C LYS A 205 14.49 12.30 0.66
N VAL A 206 13.71 11.66 1.53
CA VAL A 206 13.42 10.22 1.44
C VAL A 206 12.72 9.88 0.13
N TYR A 207 11.62 10.56 -0.20
CA TYR A 207 10.90 10.33 -1.45
C TYR A 207 11.75 10.65 -2.68
N ASN A 208 12.60 11.68 -2.64
CA ASN A 208 13.56 11.94 -3.71
C ASN A 208 14.49 10.75 -3.95
N GLY A 209 14.94 10.07 -2.89
CA GLY A 209 15.76 8.86 -2.99
C GLY A 209 14.97 7.66 -3.50
N ILE A 210 13.75 7.45 -3.01
CA ILE A 210 12.88 6.34 -3.47
C ILE A 210 12.61 6.43 -4.97
N HIS A 211 12.35 7.64 -5.47
CA HIS A 211 11.93 7.88 -6.85
C HIS A 211 13.07 8.27 -7.79
N ASP A 212 14.30 8.42 -7.27
CA ASP A 212 15.45 8.97 -8.00
C ASP A 212 15.11 10.29 -8.72
N PHE A 213 14.30 11.12 -8.05
CA PHE A 213 13.67 12.30 -8.64
C PHE A 213 13.50 13.40 -7.60
N THR A 214 14.10 14.57 -7.85
CA THR A 214 13.94 15.75 -6.99
C THR A 214 12.64 16.47 -7.32
N ALA A 215 11.59 16.24 -6.52
CA ALA A 215 10.32 16.92 -6.69
C ALA A 215 10.41 18.41 -6.31
N LYS A 216 9.73 19.27 -7.07
CA LYS A 216 9.64 20.71 -6.79
C LYS A 216 8.45 21.08 -5.88
N ASP A 217 7.43 20.24 -5.88
CA ASP A 217 6.11 20.48 -5.28
C ASP A 217 5.70 19.39 -4.28
N GLY A 218 6.61 18.46 -3.94
CA GLY A 218 6.30 17.32 -3.08
C GLY A 218 5.48 16.23 -3.77
N THR A 219 5.57 16.14 -5.10
CA THR A 219 4.88 15.11 -5.89
C THR A 219 5.89 14.20 -6.58
N TRP A 220 5.70 12.88 -6.49
CA TRP A 220 6.53 11.90 -7.19
C TRP A 220 5.68 10.90 -7.98
N PRO A 221 6.11 10.48 -9.19
CA PRO A 221 5.38 9.49 -9.98
C PRO A 221 5.65 8.08 -9.46
N PHE A 222 4.61 7.25 -9.45
CA PHE A 222 4.77 5.80 -9.35
C PHE A 222 4.30 5.13 -10.63
N ILE A 223 4.61 3.84 -10.79
CA ILE A 223 3.96 3.00 -11.80
C ILE A 223 3.06 1.98 -11.11
N VAL A 224 2.18 1.34 -11.88
CA VAL A 224 1.30 0.27 -11.41
C VAL A 224 1.66 -1.03 -12.12
N TYR A 225 1.38 -2.16 -11.48
CA TYR A 225 1.91 -3.46 -11.93
C TYR A 225 1.36 -3.90 -13.31
N SER A 226 0.13 -3.49 -13.65
CA SER A 226 -0.45 -3.71 -14.99
C SER A 226 0.26 -2.95 -16.11
N GLY A 227 1.05 -1.92 -15.79
CA GLY A 227 1.61 -0.97 -16.76
C GLY A 227 0.60 0.05 -17.29
N SER A 228 -0.61 0.12 -16.70
CA SER A 228 -1.60 1.15 -17.03
C SER A 228 -0.99 2.55 -16.90
N LYS A 229 -1.42 3.46 -17.79
CA LYS A 229 -1.10 4.90 -17.74
C LYS A 229 -2.33 5.77 -17.45
N ALA A 230 -3.49 5.15 -17.21
CA ALA A 230 -4.70 5.85 -16.85
C ALA A 230 -4.61 6.32 -15.39
N GLY A 231 -5.04 7.55 -15.10
CA GLY A 231 -4.90 8.15 -13.77
C GLY A 231 -3.59 8.94 -13.60
N LYS A 232 -3.48 9.64 -12.45
CA LYS A 232 -2.36 10.56 -12.20
C LYS A 232 -1.06 9.85 -11.81
N HIS A 233 -1.18 8.66 -11.21
CA HIS A 233 -0.10 7.83 -10.68
C HIS A 233 0.97 8.61 -9.90
N ARG A 234 0.53 9.32 -8.86
CA ARG A 234 1.42 10.14 -8.03
C ARG A 234 1.22 9.93 -6.54
N VAL A 235 2.33 10.00 -5.83
CA VAL A 235 2.36 10.19 -4.38
C VAL A 235 2.62 11.66 -4.07
N GLU A 236 1.85 12.23 -3.16
CA GLU A 236 1.89 13.65 -2.79
C GLU A 236 2.18 13.80 -1.29
N LEU A 237 3.27 14.47 -0.95
CA LEU A 237 3.56 14.87 0.43
C LEU A 237 3.03 16.28 0.68
N LYS A 238 2.03 16.39 1.56
CA LYS A 238 1.33 17.62 1.89
C LYS A 238 1.68 18.09 3.29
N LYS A 239 1.61 19.41 3.50
CA LYS A 239 1.67 20.01 4.84
C LYS A 239 0.40 19.65 5.61
N GLY A 240 0.54 18.97 6.74
CA GLY A 240 -0.56 18.78 7.68
C GLY A 240 -1.02 20.13 8.25
N GLN A 241 -2.34 20.30 8.39
CA GLN A 241 -2.91 21.49 9.05
C GLN A 241 -2.70 21.43 10.58
N ASP A 242 -2.51 20.23 11.13
CA ASP A 242 -2.24 19.96 12.55
C ASP A 242 -0.96 19.12 12.72
N ASP A 243 -0.61 18.78 13.96
CA ASP A 243 0.38 17.73 14.28
C ASP A 243 -0.07 16.31 13.87
N GLY A 244 -1.30 16.18 13.36
CA GLY A 244 -1.90 14.95 12.87
C GLY A 244 -1.29 14.47 11.55
N ARG A 245 -1.31 13.14 11.37
CA ARG A 245 -0.88 12.48 10.13
C ARG A 245 -2.11 11.90 9.45
N LYS A 246 -2.22 12.08 8.14
CA LYS A 246 -3.34 11.54 7.36
C LYS A 246 -2.83 10.93 6.07
N LEU A 247 -3.21 9.68 5.81
CA LEU A 247 -3.09 9.06 4.50
C LEU A 247 -4.45 9.16 3.80
N HIS A 248 -4.47 9.62 2.56
CA HIS A 248 -5.68 9.67 1.76
C HIS A 248 -5.45 9.01 0.41
N LEU A 249 -6.41 8.18 0.00
CA LEU A 249 -6.39 7.46 -1.27
C LEU A 249 -7.38 8.12 -2.24
N THR A 250 -6.90 8.38 -3.47
CA THR A 250 -7.78 8.71 -4.59
C THR A 250 -7.78 7.55 -5.57
N LEU A 251 -8.95 6.95 -5.76
CA LEU A 251 -9.21 5.86 -6.69
C LEU A 251 -9.42 6.42 -8.10
N LEU A 252 -9.11 5.59 -9.09
CA LEU A 252 -9.34 5.87 -10.50
C LEU A 252 -10.66 5.24 -10.94
N GLY A 253 -11.62 6.05 -11.36
CA GLY A 253 -12.94 5.63 -11.84
C GLY A 253 -13.11 5.75 -13.36
N LYS A 254 -13.99 4.93 -13.92
CA LYS A 254 -14.50 5.12 -15.29
C LYS A 254 -15.52 6.26 -15.32
N HIS A 255 -15.93 6.67 -16.52
CA HIS A 255 -17.07 7.57 -16.69
C HIS A 255 -18.30 7.00 -15.99
N GLY A 256 -18.94 7.80 -15.13
CA GLY A 256 -20.11 7.40 -14.34
C GLY A 256 -19.79 6.83 -12.96
N SER A 257 -18.51 6.65 -12.60
CA SER A 257 -18.13 6.33 -11.23
C SER A 257 -18.55 7.43 -10.25
N PRO A 258 -18.89 7.10 -8.99
CA PRO A 258 -19.18 8.10 -7.97
C PRO A 258 -17.93 8.96 -7.71
N SER A 259 -18.09 10.16 -7.14
CA SER A 259 -16.96 11.03 -6.78
C SER A 259 -16.22 10.60 -5.51
N SER A 260 -16.85 9.74 -4.71
CA SER A 260 -16.26 9.15 -3.50
C SER A 260 -16.93 7.82 -3.17
N ILE A 261 -16.20 6.93 -2.51
CA ILE A 261 -16.71 5.67 -1.97
C ILE A 261 -16.42 5.64 -0.48
N GLU A 262 -17.46 5.47 0.35
CA GLU A 262 -17.29 5.28 1.79
C GLU A 262 -16.94 3.81 2.07
N ILE A 263 -15.76 3.57 2.66
CA ILE A 263 -15.27 2.23 2.97
C ILE A 263 -15.76 1.81 4.36
N LEU A 264 -15.71 2.75 5.30
CA LEU A 264 -16.15 2.62 6.69
C LEU A 264 -16.76 3.95 7.12
N PRO A 265 -17.57 4.00 8.19
CA PRO A 265 -18.10 5.26 8.71
C PRO A 265 -16.98 6.25 8.98
N GLY A 266 -16.97 7.38 8.26
CA GLY A 266 -15.95 8.42 8.40
C GLY A 266 -14.63 8.16 7.66
N LEU A 267 -14.51 7.05 6.93
CA LEU A 267 -13.40 6.77 6.03
C LEU A 267 -13.92 6.60 4.60
N ALA A 268 -13.71 7.62 3.78
CA ALA A 268 -14.07 7.61 2.36
C ALA A 268 -12.85 7.87 1.48
N PHE A 269 -12.81 7.20 0.33
CA PHE A 269 -11.83 7.44 -0.72
C PHE A 269 -12.44 8.31 -1.79
N SER A 270 -11.67 9.30 -2.25
CA SER A 270 -12.07 10.09 -3.41
C SER A 270 -11.94 9.25 -4.66
N VAL A 271 -12.73 9.54 -5.68
CA VAL A 271 -12.61 8.92 -7.00
C VAL A 271 -12.46 10.03 -8.02
N ASP A 272 -11.43 9.94 -8.87
CA ASP A 272 -11.33 10.80 -10.03
C ASP A 272 -11.54 10.03 -11.33
N SER A 273 -12.19 10.68 -12.29
CA SER A 273 -12.26 10.22 -13.66
C SER A 273 -10.96 10.63 -14.33
N GLY A 274 -10.01 9.70 -14.40
CA GLY A 274 -8.66 9.92 -14.95
C GLY A 274 -8.68 10.06 -16.47
N HIS A 275 -9.32 11.13 -16.97
CA HIS A 275 -9.35 11.53 -18.38
C HIS A 275 -7.97 11.47 -19.03
#